data_AF-A0A6J5VBB7-F1
#
_entry.id   AF-A0A6J5VBB7-F1
#
_cell.length_a   1.000
_cell.length_b   1.000
_cell.length_c   1.000
_cell.angle_alpha   90.00
_cell.angle_beta   90.00
_cell.angle_gamma   90.00
#
_symmetry.space_group_name_H-M   'P 1'
#
loop_
_entity.id
_entity.type
_entity.pdbx_description
1 polymer ?
#
loop_
_entity_poly.entity_id
_entity_poly.type
_entity_poly.pdbx_seq_one_letter_code
_entity_poly.pdbx_strand_id
1 'polypeptide(L)'
;MLKNGLYPNVVTFNSLIGGLCKSMIRSGYHPDEHTFKMLISNFCNNRDFDGAVEVLKEMFERSIALHSSILSDLCLGLYRCGNEKM
;
A
#
# COMPACT_ATOMS: atom_id res chain seq x y z
N MET A 1 12.57 9.94 -10.98
CA MET A 1 13.71 10.63 -10.36
C MET A 1 13.40 10.81 -8.89
N LEU A 2 14.22 10.27 -7.98
CA LEU A 2 14.35 10.75 -6.61
C LEU A 2 15.82 11.13 -6.44
N LYS A 3 16.16 12.34 -6.91
CA LYS A 3 17.43 13.00 -6.59
C LYS A 3 17.13 13.93 -5.44
N ASN A 4 17.99 13.89 -4.42
CA ASN A 4 17.99 14.68 -3.18
C ASN A 4 17.26 13.97 -2.04
N GLY A 5 17.92 13.84 -0.89
CA GLY A 5 17.54 13.05 0.29
C GLY A 5 16.24 13.47 1.00
N LEU A 6 15.17 13.61 0.24
CA LEU A 6 13.80 13.72 0.71
C LEU A 6 13.30 12.31 0.96
N TYR A 7 13.12 11.98 2.24
CA TYR A 7 12.36 10.80 2.61
C TYR A 7 10.93 10.98 2.12
N PRO A 8 10.43 10.11 1.23
CA PRO A 8 9.03 10.17 0.83
C PRO A 8 8.18 10.06 2.09
N ASN A 9 7.22 10.97 2.21
CA ASN A 9 6.28 11.00 3.31
C ASN A 9 4.92 10.47 2.85
N VAL A 10 3.98 10.40 3.78
CA VAL A 10 2.60 9.95 3.55
C VAL A 10 1.98 10.61 2.30
N VAL A 11 2.13 11.93 2.14
CA VAL A 11 1.57 12.67 1.00
C VAL A 11 2.16 12.21 -0.34
N THR A 12 3.46 11.92 -0.38
CA THR A 12 4.14 11.42 -1.58
C THR A 12 3.59 10.07 -2.01
N PHE A 13 3.44 9.12 -1.08
CA PHE A 13 2.93 7.80 -1.39
C PHE A 13 1.46 7.82 -1.78
N ASN A 14 0.63 8.62 -1.10
CA ASN A 14 -0.79 8.78 -1.46
C ASN A 14 -0.94 9.32 -2.88
N SER A 15 -0.12 10.30 -3.23
CA SER A 15 -0.09 10.86 -4.59
C SER A 15 0.32 9.82 -5.63
N LEU A 16 1.27 8.93 -5.31
CA LEU A 16 1.70 7.85 -6.20
C LEU A 16 0.63 6.77 -6.37
N ILE A 17 0.05 6.28 -5.27
CA ILE A 17 -1.00 5.24 -5.28
C ILE A 17 -2.24 5.75 -6.02
N GLY A 18 -2.71 6.95 -5.68
CA GLY A 18 -3.83 7.59 -6.36
C GLY A 18 -3.54 7.86 -7.84
N GLY A 19 -2.30 8.26 -8.18
CA GLY A 19 -1.84 8.44 -9.56
C GLY A 19 -1.83 7.14 -10.36
N LEU A 20 -1.33 6.04 -9.79
CA LEU A 20 -1.35 4.71 -10.39
C LEU A 20 -2.79 4.24 -10.65
N CYS A 21 -3.68 4.37 -9.66
CA CYS A 21 -5.10 4.02 -9.82
C CYS A 21 -5.77 4.83 -10.94
N LYS A 22 -5.53 6.14 -10.99
CA LYS A 22 -6.03 7.00 -12.08
C LYS A 22 -5.52 6.57 -13.45
N SER A 23 -4.24 6.18 -13.54
CA SER A 23 -3.64 5.69 -14.78
C SER A 23 -4.29 4.40 -15.24
N MET A 24 -4.50 3.44 -14.34
CA MET A 24 -5.19 2.18 -14.65
C MET A 24 -6.59 2.42 -15.22
N ILE A 25 -7.37 3.29 -14.56
CA ILE A 25 -8.74 3.64 -14.98
C ILE A 25 -8.75 4.31 -16.35
N ARG A 26 -7.83 5.26 -16.61
CA ARG A 26 -7.68 5.90 -17.93
C ARG A 26 -7.32 4.91 -19.03
N SER A 27 -6.67 3.81 -18.68
CA SER A 27 -6.35 2.70 -19.59
C SER A 27 -7.46 1.65 -19.69
N GLY A 28 -8.61 1.83 -19.04
CA GLY A 28 -9.74 0.90 -19.08
C GLY A 28 -9.69 -0.25 -18.06
N TYR A 29 -8.75 -0.20 -17.12
CA TYR A 29 -8.60 -1.21 -16.06
C TYR A 29 -9.04 -0.66 -14.71
N HIS A 30 -9.81 -1.44 -13.96
CA HIS A 30 -10.21 -1.09 -12.60
C HIS A 30 -9.28 -1.80 -11.61
N PRO A 31 -8.59 -1.07 -10.71
CA PRO A 31 -7.85 -1.71 -9.64
C PRO A 31 -8.85 -2.46 -8.76
N ASP A 32 -8.54 -3.74 -8.55
CA ASP A 32 -9.36 -4.69 -7.79
C ASP A 32 -8.64 -5.10 -6.50
N GLU A 33 -9.29 -5.95 -5.70
CA GLU A 33 -8.72 -6.46 -4.47
C GLU A 33 -7.30 -7.06 -4.68
N HIS A 34 -7.11 -7.82 -5.75
CA HIS A 34 -5.83 -8.45 -6.04
C HIS A 34 -4.73 -7.42 -6.27
N THR A 35 -5.05 -6.33 -6.97
CA THR A 35 -4.15 -5.19 -7.18
C THR A 35 -3.67 -4.61 -5.84
N PHE A 36 -4.60 -4.32 -4.93
CA PHE A 36 -4.28 -3.76 -3.62
C PHE A 36 -3.51 -4.75 -2.73
N LYS A 37 -3.89 -6.04 -2.74
CA LYS A 37 -3.16 -7.09 -2.01
C LYS A 37 -1.70 -7.18 -2.46
N MET A 38 -1.44 -7.14 -3.76
CA MET A 38 -0.09 -7.17 -4.31
C MET A 38 0.73 -5.95 -3.86
N LEU A 39 0.13 -4.77 -3.88
CA LEU A 39 0.77 -3.54 -3.40
C LEU A 39 1.11 -3.63 -1.91
N ILE A 40 0.16 -4.00 -1.05
CA ILE A 40 0.37 -4.19 0.40
C ILE A 40 1.49 -5.20 0.66
N SER A 41 1.47 -6.34 -0.03
CA SER A 41 2.49 -7.38 0.12
C SER A 41 3.89 -6.87 -0.24
N ASN A 42 3.99 -6.09 -1.32
CA ASN A 42 5.26 -5.52 -1.77
C ASN A 42 5.80 -4.47 -0.78
N PHE A 43 4.94 -3.59 -0.25
CA PHE A 43 5.32 -2.63 0.80
C PHE A 43 5.78 -3.36 2.08
N CYS A 44 5.05 -4.37 2.54
CA CYS A 44 5.44 -5.20 3.69
C CYS A 44 6.78 -5.92 3.47
N ASN A 45 7.02 -6.49 2.28
CA ASN A 45 8.28 -7.15 1.95
C ASN A 45 9.48 -6.18 1.95
N ASN A 46 9.22 -4.92 1.58
CA ASN A 46 10.21 -3.84 1.63
C ASN A 46 10.32 -3.18 3.01
N ARG A 47 9.60 -3.70 4.02
CA ARG A 47 9.54 -3.16 5.40
C ARG A 47 9.03 -1.72 5.46
N ASP A 48 8.32 -1.27 4.42
CA ASP A 48 7.69 0.04 4.35
C ASP A 48 6.22 -0.08 4.78
N PHE A 49 6.02 -0.19 6.09
CA PHE A 49 4.70 -0.41 6.68
C PHE A 49 3.81 0.83 6.61
N ASP A 50 4.39 2.04 6.63
CA ASP A 50 3.65 3.28 6.45
C ASP A 50 3.02 3.30 5.05
N GLY A 51 3.80 2.95 4.02
CA GLY A 51 3.27 2.77 2.66
C GLY A 51 2.18 1.70 2.57
N ALA A 52 2.34 0.57 3.27
CA ALA A 52 1.31 -0.49 3.30
C ALA A 52 -0.02 -0.01 3.92
N VAL A 53 0.04 0.80 4.98
CA VAL A 53 -1.14 1.40 5.62
C VAL A 53 -1.84 2.39 4.68
N GLU A 54 -1.09 3.17 3.91
CA GLU A 54 -1.68 4.10 2.95
C GLU A 54 -2.38 3.39 1.78
N VAL A 55 -1.82 2.28 1.28
CA VAL A 55 -2.50 1.43 0.29
C VAL A 55 -3.83 0.90 0.84
N LEU A 56 -3.86 0.51 2.12
CA LEU A 56 -5.08 0.05 2.79
C LEU A 56 -6.14 1.16 2.88
N LYS A 57 -5.74 2.39 3.19
CA LYS A 57 -6.65 3.55 3.24
C LYS A 57 -7.27 3.83 1.87
N GLU A 58 -6.46 3.83 0.80
CA GLU A 58 -6.97 4.03 -0.56
C GLU A 58 -7.98 2.93 -0.96
N MET A 59 -7.70 1.67 -0.60
CA MET A 59 -8.61 0.55 -0.83
C MET A 59 -9.96 0.78 -0.14
N PHE A 60 -9.94 1.29 1.09
CA PHE A 60 -11.15 1.62 1.87
C PHE A 60 -11.91 2.80 1.27
N GLU A 61 -11.23 3.88 0.90
CA GLU A 61 -11.84 5.06 0.25
C GLU A 61 -12.54 4.71 -1.07
N ARG A 62 -12.02 3.70 -1.78
CA ARG A 62 -12.60 3.18 -3.02
C ARG A 62 -13.71 2.15 -2.81
N SER A 63 -14.07 1.85 -1.57
CA SER A 63 -15.08 0.83 -1.20
C SER A 63 -14.79 -0.55 -1.80
N ILE A 64 -13.50 -0.91 -1.92
CA ILE A 64 -13.09 -2.23 -2.39
C ILE A 64 -13.11 -3.19 -1.18
N ALA A 65 -13.78 -4.33 -1.33
CA ALA A 65 -13.99 -5.28 -0.24
C ALA A 65 -12.67 -5.80 0.34
N LEU A 66 -12.49 -5.63 1.65
CA LEU A 66 -11.37 -6.15 2.42
C LEU A 66 -11.66 -7.59 2.84
N HIS A 67 -11.01 -8.58 2.23
CA HIS A 67 -11.06 -9.94 2.75
C HIS A 67 -10.11 -10.12 3.95
N SER A 68 -10.45 -11.06 4.84
CA SER A 68 -9.69 -11.37 6.06
C SER A 68 -8.22 -11.71 5.81
N SER A 69 -7.86 -12.20 4.62
CA SER A 69 -6.47 -12.46 4.23
C SER A 69 -5.63 -11.19 4.17
N ILE A 70 -6.16 -10.06 3.71
CA ILE A 70 -5.40 -8.79 3.61
C ILE A 70 -5.08 -8.25 5.00
N LEU A 71 -6.05 -8.33 5.92
CA LEU A 71 -5.83 -7.97 7.32
C LEU A 71 -4.82 -8.91 8.01
N SER A 72 -4.83 -10.19 7.66
CA SER A 72 -3.88 -11.18 8.19
C SER A 72 -2.45 -10.91 7.71
N ASP A 73 -2.28 -10.61 6.42
CA ASP A 73 -0.98 -10.25 5.83
C ASP A 73 -0.42 -8.96 6.46
N LEU A 74 -1.28 -7.96 6.71
CA LEU A 74 -0.91 -6.73 7.40
C LEU A 74 -0.52 -6.98 8.86
N CYS A 75 -1.33 -7.74 9.61
CA CYS A 75 -1.04 -8.09 11.00
C CYS A 75 0.28 -8.86 11.12
N LEU A 76 0.54 -9.79 10.20
CA LEU A 76 1.80 -10.53 10.14
C LEU A 76 2.98 -9.59 9.84
N GLY A 77 2.82 -8.65 8.92
CA GLY A 77 3.81 -7.61 8.63
C GLY A 77 4.12 -6.75 9.86
N LEU A 78 3.09 -6.24 10.54
CA LEU A 78 3.23 -5.42 11.75
C LEU A 78 3.85 -6.21 12.92
N TYR A 79 3.46 -7.47 13.11
CA TYR A 79 4.05 -8.34 14.14
C TYR A 79 5.54 -8.58 13.89
N ARG A 80 5.95 -8.78 12.63
CA ARG A 80 7.37 -8.92 12.27
C ARG A 80 8.17 -7.65 12.57
N CYS A 81 7.59 -6.47 12.44
CA CYS A 81 8.22 -5.20 12.83
C CYS A 81 8.44 -5.08 14.35
N GLY A 82 7.49 -5.59 15.15
CA GLY A 82 7.58 -5.57 16.61
C GLY A 82 8.75 -6.39 17.17
N ASN A 83 9.14 -7.46 16.48
CA ASN A 83 10.20 -8.38 16.92
C ASN A 83 11.63 -7.97 16.54
N GLU A 84 11.80 -6.84 15.83
CA GLU A 84 13.13 -6.32 15.45
C GLU A 84 13.60 -5.15 16.32
N LYS A 85 12.79 -4.78 17.32
CA LYS A 85 13.12 -3.74 18.30
C LYS A 85 13.51 -4.30 19.68
N MET A 86 13.80 -5.60 19.79
CA MET A 86 14.39 -6.22 21.00
C MET A 86 15.82 -6.68 20.74
#